data_AF-A0A9D1VKP6-F1
#
_entry.id   AF-A0A9D1VKP6-F1
#
_cell.length_a   1.000
_cell.length_b   1.000
_cell.length_c   1.000
_cell.angle_alpha   90.00
_cell.angle_beta   90.00
_cell.angle_gamma   90.00
#
_symmetry.space_group_name_H-M   'P 1'
#
loop_
_entity.id
_entity.type
_entity.pdbx_description
1 polymer ?
#
loop_
_entity_poly.entity_id
_entity_poly.type
_entity_poly.pdbx_seq_one_letter_code
_entity_poly.pdbx_strand_id
1 'polypeptide(L)'
;AFQFGNFKWWKESMDLFFEKYYLGCSMILTALFERGIRDCPIESWKQKVTKFYESAVVDRIEEIYNKETIEPISRYIDTVLLLPSIDGFINTFFNSGLIFQNGIEPQHLERNWLMHGMTDRDVTEEDCIKLFNANVTLCYLKTTIFQIAYTS
;
A
#
# COMPACT_ATOMS: atom_id res chain seq x y z
N ALA A 1 12.37 2.67 15.87
CA ALA A 1 11.13 3.48 15.90
C ALA A 1 10.49 3.42 14.52
N PHE A 2 9.18 3.20 14.45
CA PHE A 2 8.42 3.12 13.20
C PHE A 2 8.47 4.49 12.50
N GLN A 3 9.35 4.68 11.53
CA GLN A 3 9.53 5.97 10.87
C GLN A 3 8.72 5.98 9.57
N PHE A 4 7.51 6.51 9.60
CA PHE A 4 6.88 6.93 8.35
C PHE A 4 7.76 8.03 7.73
N GLY A 5 8.22 7.83 6.50
CA GLY A 5 9.17 8.73 5.81
C GLY A 5 8.72 10.19 5.66
N ASN A 6 7.48 10.52 6.07
CA ASN A 6 7.01 11.88 6.29
C ASN A 6 6.02 11.95 7.46
N PHE A 7 6.54 12.08 8.69
CA PHE A 7 5.74 12.14 9.92
C PHE A 7 4.73 13.29 9.94
N LYS A 8 5.04 14.42 9.28
CA LYS A 8 4.12 15.56 9.16
C LYS A 8 2.84 15.16 8.41
N TRP A 9 2.98 14.48 7.27
CA TRP A 9 1.85 14.05 6.45
C TRP A 9 1.05 12.95 7.16
N TRP A 10 1.73 12.06 7.87
CA TRP A 10 1.05 11.07 8.72
C TRP A 10 0.20 11.74 9.79
N LYS A 11 0.75 12.72 10.50
CA LYS A 11 0.00 13.48 11.50
C LYS A 11 -1.20 14.21 10.89
N GLU A 12 -0.99 14.91 9.77
CA GLU A 12 -2.06 15.59 9.04
C GLU A 12 -3.19 14.63 8.66
N SER A 13 -2.86 13.44 8.15
CA SER A 13 -3.88 12.43 7.82
C SER A 13 -4.67 11.94 9.04
N MET A 14 -4.04 11.84 10.22
CA MET A 14 -4.74 11.47 11.45
C MET A 14 -5.69 12.58 11.91
N ASP A 15 -5.23 13.84 11.88
CA ASP A 15 -6.04 14.99 12.26
C ASP A 15 -7.29 15.08 11.36
N LEU A 16 -7.13 14.96 10.04
CA LEU A 16 -8.24 14.91 9.07
C LEU A 16 -9.17 13.71 9.30
N PHE A 17 -8.64 12.54 9.67
CA PHE A 17 -9.45 11.37 9.96
C PHE A 17 -10.37 11.60 11.17
N PHE A 18 -9.83 12.13 12.27
CA PHE A 18 -10.61 12.41 13.49
C PHE A 18 -11.62 13.54 13.30
N GLU A 19 -11.30 14.51 12.43
CA GLU A 19 -12.23 15.57 12.02
C GLU A 19 -13.25 15.12 10.96
N LYS A 20 -13.20 13.85 10.52
CA LYS A 20 -14.09 13.24 9.52
C LYS A 20 -13.94 13.81 8.10
N TYR A 21 -12.81 14.44 7.80
CA TYR A 21 -12.43 14.86 6.46
C TYR A 21 -11.79 13.70 5.68
N TYR A 22 -12.60 12.68 5.39
CA TYR A 22 -12.13 11.40 4.82
C TYR A 22 -11.53 11.53 3.42
N LEU A 23 -12.05 12.43 2.56
CA LEU A 23 -11.47 12.69 1.25
C LEU A 23 -10.05 13.24 1.35
N GLY A 24 -9.83 14.26 2.19
CA GLY A 24 -8.51 14.83 2.41
C GLY A 24 -7.55 13.80 3.05
N CYS A 25 -8.06 13.05 4.03
CA CYS A 25 -7.33 11.96 4.67
C CYS A 25 -6.85 10.92 3.64
N SER A 26 -7.74 10.43 2.78
CA SER A 26 -7.44 9.40 1.79
C SER A 26 -6.43 9.88 0.75
N MET A 27 -6.49 11.15 0.34
CA MET A 27 -5.50 11.75 -0.59
C MET A 27 -4.09 11.78 0.02
N ILE A 28 -3.96 12.22 1.28
CA ILE A 28 -2.66 12.26 1.97
C ILE A 28 -2.12 10.84 2.18
N LEU A 29 -2.96 9.91 2.63
CA LEU A 29 -2.58 8.51 2.82
C LEU A 29 -2.19 7.82 1.52
N THR A 30 -2.85 8.14 0.42
CA THR A 30 -2.50 7.66 -0.93
C THR A 30 -1.11 8.13 -1.31
N ALA A 31 -0.79 9.41 -1.14
CA ALA A 31 0.53 9.95 -1.44
C ALA A 31 1.64 9.29 -0.59
N LEU A 32 1.37 9.06 0.70
CA LEU A 32 2.28 8.32 1.59
C LEU A 32 2.49 6.88 1.11
N PHE A 33 1.42 6.21 0.70
CA PHE A 33 1.44 4.83 0.23
C PHE A 33 2.25 4.68 -1.06
N GLU A 34 2.03 5.56 -2.03
CA GLU A 34 2.78 5.59 -3.30
C GLU A 34 4.28 5.79 -3.08
N ARG A 35 4.65 6.73 -2.20
CA ARG A 35 6.05 6.92 -1.82
C ARG A 35 6.62 5.66 -1.18
N GLY A 36 5.87 5.06 -0.26
CA GLY A 36 6.25 3.82 0.40
C GLY A 36 6.52 2.69 -0.59
N ILE A 37 5.67 2.54 -1.60
CA ILE A 37 5.78 1.54 -2.66
C ILE A 37 7.02 1.77 -3.51
N ARG A 38 7.29 3.01 -3.91
CA ARG A 38 8.46 3.36 -4.73
C ARG A 38 9.79 2.97 -4.08
N ASP A 39 9.83 3.06 -2.75
CA ASP A 39 11.00 2.68 -1.95
C ASP A 39 11.12 1.16 -1.74
N CYS A 40 10.06 0.37 -1.98
CA CYS A 40 10.09 -1.08 -1.77
C CYS A 40 10.91 -1.77 -2.85
N PRO A 41 11.63 -2.86 -2.57
CA PRO A 41 12.53 -3.43 -3.56
C PRO A 41 11.80 -4.32 -4.59
N ILE A 42 10.49 -4.53 -4.42
CA ILE A 42 9.64 -5.30 -5.33
C ILE A 42 9.37 -4.47 -6.57
N GLU A 43 9.98 -4.91 -7.66
CA GLU A 43 9.99 -4.16 -8.91
C GLU A 43 8.59 -4.11 -9.55
N SER A 44 7.68 -5.08 -9.37
CA SER A 44 6.26 -4.93 -9.82
C SER A 44 5.56 -3.77 -9.15
N TRP A 45 5.81 -3.58 -7.86
CA TRP A 45 5.13 -2.53 -7.11
C TRP A 45 5.65 -1.17 -7.60
N LYS A 46 6.95 -1.05 -7.88
CA LYS A 46 7.53 0.12 -8.54
C LYS A 46 7.07 0.29 -9.99
N GLN A 47 6.95 -0.82 -10.72
CA GLN A 47 6.67 -0.90 -12.16
C GLN A 47 5.21 -1.19 -12.45
N LYS A 48 4.24 -0.94 -11.56
CA LYS A 48 2.80 -0.91 -11.93
C LYS A 48 2.44 0.28 -12.85
N VAL A 49 3.43 0.75 -13.60
CA VAL A 49 3.43 1.54 -14.83
C VAL A 49 3.60 0.65 -16.10
N THR A 50 4.02 -0.63 -16.04
CA THR A 50 4.07 -1.57 -17.21
C THR A 50 4.03 -3.07 -16.85
N LYS A 51 3.35 -3.88 -17.68
CA LYS A 51 3.16 -5.35 -17.59
C LYS A 51 4.48 -6.14 -17.51
N PHE A 52 4.57 -7.11 -16.57
CA PHE A 52 5.27 -8.43 -16.60
C PHE A 52 5.75 -8.76 -15.19
N TYR A 53 4.95 -9.47 -14.37
CA TYR A 53 5.39 -9.78 -13.00
C TYR A 53 4.58 -10.87 -12.28
N GLU A 54 5.01 -12.12 -12.42
CA GLU A 54 4.51 -13.21 -11.57
C GLU A 54 5.67 -14.01 -10.97
N SER A 55 6.68 -14.38 -11.78
CA SER A 55 7.83 -15.16 -11.30
C SER A 55 8.70 -14.46 -10.26
N ALA A 56 9.01 -13.17 -10.43
CA ALA A 56 9.94 -12.46 -9.53
C ALA A 56 9.40 -12.21 -8.11
N VAL A 57 8.06 -12.19 -7.92
CA VAL A 57 7.47 -12.16 -6.57
C VAL A 57 7.63 -13.52 -5.92
N VAL A 58 7.31 -14.58 -6.66
CA VAL A 58 7.38 -15.96 -6.17
C VAL A 58 8.81 -16.30 -5.76
N ASP A 59 9.80 -16.04 -6.63
CA ASP A 59 11.21 -16.32 -6.36
C ASP A 59 11.70 -15.61 -5.10
N ARG A 60 11.27 -14.35 -4.89
CA ARG A 60 11.66 -13.56 -3.72
C ARG A 60 10.96 -14.01 -2.45
N ILE A 61 9.71 -14.43 -2.53
CA ILE A 61 8.97 -15.04 -1.42
C ILE A 61 9.64 -16.34 -1.01
N GLU A 62 10.05 -17.18 -1.96
CA GLU A 62 10.77 -18.43 -1.71
C GLU A 62 12.14 -18.19 -1.05
N GLU A 63 12.91 -17.21 -1.52
CA GLU A 63 14.18 -16.81 -0.90
C GLU A 63 14.01 -16.34 0.55
N ILE A 64 12.94 -15.58 0.85
CA ILE A 64 12.64 -15.13 2.21
C ILE A 64 12.16 -16.30 3.07
N TYR A 65 11.35 -17.20 2.51
CA TYR A 65 10.79 -18.34 3.23
C TYR A 65 11.87 -19.35 3.68
N ASN A 66 12.91 -19.53 2.85
CA ASN A 66 13.97 -20.50 3.09
C ASN A 66 15.11 -19.96 3.98
N LYS A 67 15.15 -18.67 4.34
CA LYS A 67 16.15 -18.13 5.27
C LYS A 67 15.81 -18.51 6.71
N GLU A 68 16.53 -19.49 7.28
CA GLU A 68 16.37 -20.09 8.62
C GLU A 68 16.36 -19.12 9.83
N THR A 69 16.59 -17.82 9.63
CA THR A 69 16.81 -16.81 10.69
C THR A 69 15.55 -16.12 11.25
N ILE A 70 14.34 -16.53 10.87
CA ILE A 70 13.07 -15.91 11.29
C ILE A 70 12.23 -16.94 12.05
N GLU A 71 11.66 -16.59 13.21
CA GLU A 71 10.81 -17.51 13.98
C GLU A 71 9.63 -18.03 13.11
N PRO A 72 9.29 -19.33 13.15
CA PRO A 72 8.38 -19.95 12.17
C PRO A 72 7.01 -19.26 12.02
N ILE A 73 6.46 -18.75 13.12
CA ILE A 73 5.17 -18.06 13.14
C ILE A 73 5.28 -16.67 12.51
N SER A 74 6.32 -15.90 12.87
CA SER A 74 6.56 -14.58 12.27
C SER A 74 6.78 -14.70 10.76
N ARG A 75 7.51 -15.74 10.31
CA ARG A 75 7.71 -16.02 8.89
C ARG A 75 6.39 -16.31 8.18
N TYR A 76 5.53 -17.14 8.75
CA TYR A 76 4.22 -17.44 8.15
C TYR A 76 3.33 -16.19 8.04
N ILE A 77 3.24 -15.38 9.10
CA ILE A 77 2.47 -14.13 9.10
C ILE A 77 3.01 -13.19 8.02
N ASP A 78 4.32 -13.03 7.96
CA ASP A 78 4.99 -12.12 7.04
C ASP A 78 4.84 -12.56 5.56
N THR A 79 5.07 -13.84 5.26
CA THR A 79 5.13 -14.33 3.87
C THR A 79 3.81 -14.84 3.32
N VAL A 80 2.93 -15.41 4.16
CA VAL A 80 1.68 -16.03 3.71
C VAL A 80 0.49 -15.09 3.91
N LEU A 81 0.50 -14.25 4.95
CA LEU A 81 -0.61 -13.34 5.22
C LEU A 81 -0.33 -11.93 4.70
N LEU A 82 0.73 -11.27 5.18
CA LEU A 82 0.95 -9.84 4.93
C LEU A 82 1.36 -9.54 3.48
N LEU A 83 2.33 -10.29 2.94
CA LEU A 83 2.81 -10.08 1.57
C LEU A 83 1.72 -10.26 0.49
N PRO A 84 0.95 -11.37 0.48
CA PRO A 84 -0.13 -11.52 -0.49
C PRO A 84 -1.27 -10.52 -0.29
N SER A 85 -1.61 -10.18 0.96
CA SER A 85 -2.66 -9.21 1.26
C SER A 85 -2.32 -7.81 0.75
N ILE A 86 -1.08 -7.35 0.99
CA ILE A 86 -0.66 -6.04 0.49
C ILE A 86 -0.52 -6.04 -1.03
N ASP A 87 -0.05 -7.13 -1.64
CA ASP A 87 0.02 -7.25 -3.10
C ASP A 87 -1.38 -7.17 -3.75
N GLY A 88 -2.34 -7.92 -3.20
CA GLY A 88 -3.75 -7.86 -3.60
C GLY A 88 -4.33 -6.45 -3.46
N PHE A 89 -4.10 -5.79 -2.32
CA PHE A 89 -4.53 -4.41 -2.11
C PHE A 89 -3.92 -3.45 -3.14
N ILE A 90 -2.61 -3.53 -3.39
CA ILE A 90 -1.93 -2.69 -4.40
C ILE A 90 -2.50 -2.98 -5.80
N ASN A 91 -2.77 -4.24 -6.15
CA ASN A 91 -3.38 -4.58 -7.44
C ASN A 91 -4.74 -3.88 -7.61
N THR A 92 -5.65 -4.06 -6.65
CA THR A 92 -7.01 -3.51 -6.71
C THR A 92 -7.07 -2.00 -6.58
N PHE A 93 -6.15 -1.40 -5.81
CA PHE A 93 -6.10 0.03 -5.54
C PHE A 93 -5.59 0.85 -6.74
N PHE A 94 -4.60 0.32 -7.49
CA PHE A 94 -4.06 0.98 -8.70
C PHE A 94 -4.77 0.55 -9.99
N ASN A 95 -5.50 -0.56 -9.95
CA ASN A 95 -6.25 -1.07 -11.08
C ASN A 95 -7.50 -1.79 -10.58
N SER A 96 -8.63 -1.09 -10.63
CA SER A 96 -9.94 -1.66 -10.30
C SER A 96 -10.46 -2.68 -11.32
N GLY A 97 -9.74 -2.90 -12.43
CA GLY A 97 -10.20 -3.70 -13.57
C GLY A 97 -11.21 -2.96 -14.47
N LEU A 98 -11.63 -1.75 -14.09
CA LEU A 98 -12.49 -0.89 -14.89
C LEU A 98 -11.64 0.09 -15.68
N ILE A 99 -11.80 0.10 -17.00
CA ILE A 99 -11.11 1.03 -17.88
C ILE A 99 -11.67 2.43 -17.60
N PHE A 100 -10.79 3.36 -17.23
CA PHE A 100 -11.12 4.77 -16.95
C PHE A 100 -12.01 5.41 -18.04
N GLN A 101 -11.84 4.99 -19.30
CA GLN A 101 -12.60 5.47 -20.47
C GLN A 101 -14.10 5.13 -20.44
N ASN A 102 -14.52 4.12 -19.67
CA ASN A 102 -15.93 3.75 -19.59
C ASN A 102 -16.73 4.65 -18.64
N GLY A 103 -16.07 5.53 -17.86
CA GLY A 103 -16.73 6.47 -16.95
C GLY A 103 -17.48 5.80 -15.78
N ILE A 104 -17.23 4.51 -15.52
CA ILE A 104 -17.85 3.77 -14.42
C ILE A 104 -16.92 3.80 -13.22
N GLU A 105 -17.32 4.53 -12.18
CA GLU A 105 -16.57 4.58 -10.92
C GLU A 105 -16.61 3.22 -10.20
N PRO A 106 -15.46 2.72 -9.69
CA PRO A 106 -15.42 1.53 -8.84
C PRO A 106 -16.15 1.72 -7.52
N GLN A 107 -16.73 0.64 -6.99
CA GLN A 107 -17.39 0.66 -5.66
C GLN A 107 -16.41 0.80 -4.48
N HIS A 108 -15.12 0.62 -4.73
CA HIS A 108 -14.04 0.78 -3.76
C HIS A 108 -13.17 1.99 -4.10
N LEU A 109 -12.35 2.43 -3.14
CA LEU A 109 -11.41 3.53 -3.39
C LEU A 109 -10.36 3.08 -4.40
N GLU A 110 -10.27 3.77 -5.52
CA GLU A 110 -9.26 3.54 -6.55
C GLU A 110 -8.42 4.81 -6.72
N ARG A 111 -7.11 4.61 -6.87
CA ARG A 111 -6.10 5.66 -6.87
C ARG A 111 -6.32 6.70 -7.97
N ASN A 112 -6.56 6.28 -9.20
CA ASN A 112 -6.68 7.17 -10.35
C ASN A 112 -7.96 8.02 -10.25
N TRP A 113 -9.08 7.41 -9.87
CA TRP A 113 -10.33 8.14 -9.62
C TRP A 113 -10.15 9.21 -8.54
N LEU A 114 -9.56 8.83 -7.40
CA LEU A 114 -9.30 9.74 -6.28
C LEU A 114 -8.35 10.87 -6.67
N MET A 115 -7.18 10.54 -7.22
CA MET A 115 -6.11 11.52 -7.46
C MET A 115 -6.37 12.42 -8.67
N HIS A 116 -7.25 12.02 -9.59
CA HIS A 116 -7.71 12.87 -10.69
C HIS A 116 -8.97 13.68 -10.37
N GLY A 117 -9.49 13.58 -9.13
CA GLY A 117 -10.69 14.32 -8.72
C GLY A 117 -11.95 13.89 -9.45
N MET A 118 -11.99 12.62 -9.89
CA MET A 118 -13.12 12.03 -10.60
C MET A 118 -14.03 11.21 -9.68
N THR A 119 -13.68 11.10 -8.41
CA THR A 119 -14.46 10.37 -7.40
C THR A 119 -15.76 11.10 -7.10
N ASP A 120 -16.88 10.49 -7.46
CA ASP A 120 -18.23 11.00 -7.20
C ASP A 120 -18.87 10.32 -5.97
N ARG A 121 -18.42 9.11 -5.63
CA ARG A 121 -18.86 8.43 -4.40
C ARG A 121 -18.33 9.13 -3.15
N ASP A 122 -19.08 8.99 -2.05
CA ASP A 122 -18.61 9.41 -0.74
C ASP A 122 -17.40 8.57 -0.30
N VAL A 123 -16.28 9.24 0.03
CA VAL A 123 -15.13 8.60 0.67
C VAL A 123 -15.47 8.37 2.14
N THR A 124 -15.34 7.13 2.58
CA THR A 124 -15.79 6.69 3.91
C THR A 124 -14.65 6.57 4.91
N GLU A 125 -15.01 6.42 6.19
CA GLU A 125 -14.07 6.05 7.26
C GLU A 125 -13.34 4.74 6.94
N GLU A 126 -14.06 3.74 6.41
CA GLU A 126 -13.52 2.44 6.05
C GLU A 126 -12.42 2.55 4.98
N ASP A 127 -12.59 3.45 4.01
CA ASP A 127 -11.58 3.71 2.97
C ASP A 127 -10.26 4.24 3.59
N CYS A 128 -10.38 5.14 4.55
CA CYS A 128 -9.22 5.69 5.28
C CYS A 128 -8.56 4.61 6.15
N ILE A 129 -9.33 3.78 6.85
CA ILE A 129 -8.82 2.68 7.67
C ILE A 129 -8.05 1.67 6.81
N LYS A 130 -8.56 1.31 5.62
CA LYS A 130 -7.85 0.45 4.67
C LYS A 130 -6.50 1.05 4.26
N LEU A 131 -6.47 2.35 3.96
CA LEU A 131 -5.23 3.04 3.60
C LEU A 131 -4.24 3.18 4.77
N PHE A 132 -4.72 3.43 5.98
CA PHE A 132 -3.88 3.41 7.19
C PHE A 132 -3.25 2.03 7.38
N ASN A 133 -4.05 0.96 7.32
CA ASN A 133 -3.58 -0.41 7.45
C ASN A 133 -2.57 -0.76 6.36
N ALA A 134 -2.81 -0.34 5.11
CA ALA A 134 -1.89 -0.57 4.00
C ALA A 134 -0.55 0.16 4.21
N ASN A 135 -0.57 1.43 4.63
CA ASN A 135 0.64 2.20 4.94
C ASN A 135 1.44 1.59 6.10
N VAL A 136 0.78 1.19 7.19
CA VAL A 136 1.41 0.54 8.35
C VAL A 136 2.02 -0.80 7.93
N THR A 137 1.25 -1.63 7.21
CA THR A 137 1.73 -2.93 6.74
C THR A 137 2.96 -2.76 5.86
N LEU A 138 2.93 -1.83 4.91
CA LEU A 138 4.06 -1.55 4.04
C LEU A 138 5.30 -1.08 4.81
N CYS A 139 5.12 -0.21 5.80
CA CYS A 139 6.20 0.24 6.68
C CYS A 139 6.81 -0.92 7.49
N TYR A 140 5.97 -1.82 8.02
CA TYR A 140 6.42 -3.03 8.70
C TYR A 140 7.20 -3.95 7.74
N LEU A 141 6.70 -4.23 6.55
CA LEU A 141 7.40 -5.07 5.56
C LEU A 141 8.75 -4.46 5.16
N LYS A 142 8.80 -3.14 4.96
CA LYS A 142 10.06 -2.43 4.65
C LYS A 142 11.11 -2.59 5.74
N THR A 143 10.70 -2.49 7.00
CA THR A 143 11.61 -2.52 8.15
C THR A 143 12.01 -3.94 8.54
N THR A 144 11.07 -4.87 8.57
CA THR A 144 11.27 -6.23 9.07
C THR A 144 11.76 -7.18 7.99
N ILE A 145 11.11 -7.19 6.82
CA ILE A 145 11.41 -8.14 5.75
C ILE A 145 12.50 -7.62 4.82
N PHE A 146 12.33 -6.39 4.33
CA PHE A 146 13.26 -5.84 3.33
C PHE A 146 14.49 -5.18 3.94
N GLN A 147 14.52 -4.99 5.26
CA GLN A 147 15.63 -4.38 6.01
C GLN A 147 16.08 -3.04 5.42
N ILE A 148 15.13 -2.28 4.87
CA ILE A 148 15.39 -0.95 4.32
C ILE A 148 15.51 0.02 5.49
N ALA A 149 16.72 0.53 5.74
CA ALA A 149 16.93 1.59 6.69
C ALA A 149 16.23 2.88 6.21
N TYR A 150 15.43 3.50 7.08
CA TYR A 150 14.92 4.84 6.80
C TYR A 150 16.08 5.82 6.83
N THR A 151 16.53 6.27 5.66
CA THR A 151 17.38 7.46 5.57
C THR A 151 16.48 8.68 5.73
N SER A 152 16.67 9.37 6.85
CA SER A 152 16.08 10.67 7.18
C SER A 152 16.33 11.72 6.12
#